data_AF-A0A963GC23-F1
#
_entry.id   AF-A0A963GC23-F1
#
_cell.length_a   1.000
_cell.length_b   1.000
_cell.length_c   1.000
_cell.angle_alpha   90.00
_cell.angle_beta   90.00
_cell.angle_gamma   90.00
#
_symmetry.space_group_name_H-M   'P 1'
#
loop_
_entity.id
_entity.type
_entity.pdbx_description
1 polymer ?
#
loop_
_entity_poly.entity_id
_entity_poly.type
_entity_poly.pdbx_seq_one_letter_code
_entity_poly.pdbx_strand_id
1 'polypeptide(L)' 'MSVASPCINVCVMDPRSGYCEGCYRTIDEITAWSRASDDDKRRILQQLAERRAAHDLFDDDLRCESDR' A
#
# COMPACT_ATOMS: atom_id res chain seq x y z
N MET A 1 17.25 -4.36 -12.94
CA MET A 1 16.66 -3.18 -12.27
C MET A 1 15.68 -3.71 -11.25
N SER A 2 16.00 -3.64 -9.96
CA SER A 2 15.18 -4.19 -8.89
C SER A 2 14.00 -3.26 -8.59
N VAL A 3 12.77 -3.76 -8.72
CA VAL A 3 11.59 -3.03 -8.25
C VAL A 3 11.66 -2.85 -6.72
N ALA A 4 11.69 -1.60 -6.26
CA ALA A 4 11.73 -1.28 -4.84
C ALA A 4 10.43 -1.70 -4.16
N SER A 5 10.56 -2.30 -2.96
CA SER A 5 9.39 -2.65 -2.15
C SER A 5 8.75 -1.37 -1.62
N PRO A 6 7.42 -1.20 -1.72
CA PRO A 6 6.70 -0.07 -1.13
C PRO A 6 6.55 -0.22 0.41
N CYS A 7 7.34 -1.09 1.03
CA CYS A 7 7.28 -1.34 2.47
C CYS A 7 7.95 -0.20 3.24
N ILE A 8 7.18 0.48 4.08
CA ILE A 8 7.65 1.53 4.98
C ILE A 8 8.06 0.99 6.36
N ASN A 9 8.29 -0.32 6.48
CA ASN A 9 8.55 -1.02 7.74
C ASN A 9 7.42 -0.89 8.79
N VAL A 10 6.19 -0.67 8.30
CA VAL A 10 4.96 -0.66 9.10
C VAL A 10 4.14 -1.86 8.64
N CYS A 11 3.90 -2.80 9.55
CA CYS A 11 3.13 -4.02 9.31
C CYS A 11 1.90 -4.04 10.22
N VAL A 12 0.99 -3.08 10.01
CA VAL A 12 -0.29 -3.03 10.72
C VAL A 12 -1.37 -3.47 9.74
N MET A 13 -2.08 -4.55 10.08
CA MET A 13 -3.12 -5.12 9.23
C MET A 13 -4.48 -4.54 9.63
N ASP A 14 -5.16 -3.90 8.69
CA ASP A 14 -6.52 -3.43 8.92
C ASP A 14 -7.48 -4.63 8.92
N PRO A 15 -8.20 -4.88 10.02
CA PRO A 15 -9.10 -6.04 10.13
C PRO A 15 -10.37 -5.89 9.29
N ARG A 16 -10.67 -4.70 8.75
CA ARG A 16 -11.88 -4.44 7.96
C ARG A 16 -11.67 -4.73 6.48
N SER A 17 -10.52 -4.36 5.95
CA SER A 17 -10.14 -4.47 4.54
C SER A 17 -9.16 -5.62 4.28
N GLY A 18 -8.43 -6.08 5.29
CA GLY A 18 -7.41 -7.12 5.16
C GLY A 18 -6.14 -6.65 4.45
N TYR A 19 -5.93 -5.33 4.34
CA TYR A 19 -4.73 -4.72 3.79
C TYR A 19 -3.83 -4.16 4.89
N CYS A 20 -2.53 -4.08 4.62
CA CYS A 20 -1.59 -3.41 5.51
C CYS A 20 -1.79 -1.88 5.42
N GLU A 21 -2.01 -1.19 6.53
CA GLU A 21 -2.20 0.27 6.57
C GLU A 21 -0.97 1.05 6.07
N GLY A 22 0.22 0.45 6.17
CA GLY A 22 1.46 1.09 5.70
C GLY A 22 1.67 0.95 4.20
N CYS A 23 1.62 -0.28 3.68
CA CYS A 23 1.95 -0.57 2.28
C CYS A 23 0.74 -0.90 1.40
N TYR A 24 -0.47 -0.94 1.96
CA TYR A 24 -1.76 -1.26 1.30
C TYR A 24 -1.81 -2.63 0.61
N ARG A 25 -0.89 -3.53 0.98
CA ARG A 25 -0.78 -4.89 0.44
C ARG A 25 -1.41 -5.90 1.38
N THR A 26 -1.92 -6.98 0.80
CA THR A 26 -2.33 -8.17 1.56
C THR A 26 -1.12 -8.97 2.03
N ILE A 27 -1.32 -9.82 3.05
CA ILE A 27 -0.29 -10.75 3.53
C ILE A 27 0.18 -11.68 2.41
N ASP A 28 -0.74 -12.15 1.56
CA ASP A 28 -0.40 -12.99 0.41
C ASP A 28 0.56 -12.28 -0.55
N GLU A 29 0.25 -11.03 -0.93
CA GLU A 29 1.13 -10.22 -1.78
C GLU A 29 2.49 -9.95 -1.14
N ILE A 30 2.55 -9.74 0.19
CA ILE A 30 3.80 -9.53 0.93
C ILE A 30 4.66 -10.80 0.92
N THR A 31 4.07 -11.96 1.19
CA THR A 31 4.79 -13.26 1.18
C THR A 31 5.23 -13.67 -0.22
N ALA A 32 4.40 -13.39 -1.24
CA ALA A 32 4.70 -13.67 -2.63
C ALA A 32 5.72 -12.67 -3.23
N TRP A 33 5.94 -11.49 -2.64
CA TRP A 33 6.80 -10.44 -3.20
C TRP A 33 8.24 -10.90 -3.49
N SER A 34 8.83 -11.69 -2.59
CA SER A 34 10.19 -12.22 -2.77
C SER A 34 10.28 -13.21 -3.93
N ARG A 35 9.15 -13.83 -4.30
CA ARG A 35 9.03 -14.80 -5.40
C ARG A 35 8.45 -14.21 -6.68
N ALA A 36 7.86 -13.01 -6.61
CA ALA A 36 7.24 -12.32 -7.72
C ALA A 36 8.29 -11.78 -8.71
N SER A 37 7.96 -11.83 -10.00
CA SER A 37 8.80 -11.27 -11.07
C SER A 37 8.70 -9.74 -11.07
N ASP A 38 9.68 -9.04 -11.65
CA ASP A 38 9.64 -7.58 -11.74
C ASP A 38 8.41 -7.05 -12.50
N ASP A 39 7.78 -7.85 -13.37
CA ASP A 39 6.50 -7.50 -13.98
C ASP A 39 5.33 -7.56 -12.99
N ASP A 40 5.19 -8.67 -12.26
CA ASP A 40 4.19 -8.81 -11.20
C ASP A 40 4.34 -7.71 -10.15
N LYS A 41 5.58 -7.42 -9.73
CA LYS A 41 5.86 -6.34 -8.78
C LYS A 41 5.37 -4.99 -9.28
N ARG A 42 5.59 -4.67 -10.56
CA ARG A 42 5.08 -3.44 -11.20
C ARG A 42 3.56 -3.42 -11.28
N ARG A 43 2.90 -4.55 -11.54
CA ARG A 43 1.43 -4.63 -11.54
C ARG A 43 0.85 -4.43 -10.15
N ILE A 44 1.48 -5.01 -9.14
CA ILE A 44 1.07 -4.84 -7.74
C ILE A 44 1.24 -3.38 -7.32
N LEU A 45 2.36 -2.73 -7.68
CA LEU A 45 2.57 -1.30 -7.39
C LEU A 45 1.52 -0.38 -8.02
N GLN A 46 1.10 -0.67 -9.26
CA GLN A 46 0.03 0.10 -9.91
C GLN A 46 -1.30 -0.07 -9.16
N GLN A 47 -1.68 -1.31 -8.84
CA GLN A 47 -2.88 -1.57 -8.04
C GLN A 47 -2.84 -0.90 -6.67
N LEU A 48 -1.65 -0.83 -6.05
CA LEU A 48 -1.49 -0.15 -4.77
C LEU A 48 -1.69 1.35 -4.86
N ALA A 49 -1.21 1.98 -5.93
CA ALA A 49 -1.45 3.40 -6.17
C ALA A 49 -2.96 3.67 -6.34
N GLU A 50 -3.68 2.80 -7.04
CA GLU A 50 -5.14 2.88 -7.20
C GLU A 50 -5.88 2.66 -5.87
N ARG A 51 -5.51 1.63 -5.11
CA ARG A 51 -6.09 1.33 -3.77
C ARG A 51 -5.82 2.46 -2.79
N ARG A 52 -4.60 3.01 -2.81
CA ARG A 52 -4.22 4.15 -1.98
C ARG A 52 -4.99 5.39 -2.39
N ALA A 53 -5.08 5.71 -3.68
CA ALA A 53 -5.90 6.85 -4.13
C ALA A 53 -7.36 6.72 -3.69
N ALA A 54 -7.94 5.52 -3.74
CA ALA A 54 -9.29 5.28 -3.23
C ALA A 54 -9.42 5.47 -1.70
N HIS A 55 -8.35 5.20 -0.94
CA HIS A 55 -8.31 5.36 0.51
C HIS A 55 -7.91 6.77 0.98
N ASP A 56 -7.00 7.43 0.26
CA ASP A 56 -6.46 8.77 0.55
C ASP A 56 -7.55 9.84 0.38
N LEU A 57 -8.52 9.62 -0.51
CA LEU A 57 -9.75 10.42 -0.58
C LEU A 57 -10.55 10.45 0.73
N PHE A 58 -10.33 9.50 1.64
CA PHE A 58 -10.93 9.48 2.97
C PHE A 58 -10.06 10.15 4.05
N ASP A 59 -8.74 10.25 3.82
CA ASP A 59 -7.78 10.84 4.78
C ASP A 59 -7.59 12.36 4.54
N ASP A 60 -7.82 12.83 3.31
CA ASP A 60 -7.78 14.26 2.93
C ASP A 60 -8.95 15.10 3.51
N ASP A 61 -9.83 14.53 4.33
CA ASP A 61 -10.79 15.31 5.16
C ASP A 61 -10.16 15.78 6.49
N LEU A 62 -9.00 15.24 6.90
CA LEU A 62 -8.32 15.65 8.14
C LEU A 62 -7.23 16.70 7.94
N ARG A 63 -6.93 17.10 6.70
CA ARG A 63 -5.85 18.07 6.40
C ARG A 63 -6.35 19.52 6.24
N CYS A 64 -7.41 19.89 6.96
CA CYS A 64 -7.88 21.27 7.07
C CYS A 64 -7.57 21.92 8.45
N GLU A 65 -6.86 21.25 9.36
CA GLU A 65 -6.51 21.81 10.68
C GLU A 65 -5.00 21.82 10.98
N SER A 66 -4.20 22.44 10.09
CA SER A 66 -2.86 22.92 10.49
C SER A 66 -2.47 24.22 9.78
N ASP A 67 -3.44 25.12 9.59
CA ASP A 67 -3.20 26.56 9.44
C ASP A 67 -3.92 27.27 10.60
N ARG A 68 -3.29 27.24 11.78
CA ARG A 68 -3.63 28.13 12.89
C ARG A 68 -2.41 28.36 13.79
#